data_AF-A0A6J4MHZ4-F1
#
_entry.id   AF-A0A6J4MHZ4-F1
#
_cell.length_a   1.000
_cell.length_b   1.000
_cell.length_c   1.000
_cell.angle_alpha   90.00
_cell.angle_beta   90.00
_cell.angle_gamma   90.00
#
_symmetry.space_group_name_H-M   'P 1'
#
loop_
_entity.id
_entity.type
_entity.pdbx_description
1 polymer ?
#
loop_
_entity_poly.entity_id
_entity_poly.type
_entity_poly.pdbx_seq_one_letter_code
_entity_poly.pdbx_strand_id
1 'polypeptide(L)'
;MTRQPALVHWFSTLLAALLLVAIFAPILHIRDAGAQDSPLQVVATTTQATDLALNIGGDLVEVQGIMEAGVDPHLYRASEGDLTTMLEAEVILYNGLNLEGQMADVLVQ
;
A
#
# COMPACT_ATOMS: atom_id res chain seq x y z
N MET A 1 28.87 -47.85 -30.57
CA MET A 1 29.54 -47.31 -29.37
C MET A 1 30.08 -45.92 -29.69
N THR A 2 29.22 -44.90 -29.78
CA THR A 2 29.62 -43.53 -30.16
C THR A 2 30.05 -42.76 -28.90
N ARG A 3 31.36 -42.51 -28.75
CA ARG A 3 31.88 -41.61 -27.72
C ARG A 3 31.51 -40.17 -28.08
N GLN A 4 30.51 -39.60 -27.42
CA GLN A 4 30.21 -38.17 -27.57
C GLN A 4 31.37 -37.34 -26.98
N PRO A 5 31.88 -36.32 -27.69
CA PRO A 5 33.01 -35.53 -27.22
C PRO A 5 32.56 -34.70 -26.02
N ALA A 6 33.33 -34.75 -24.93
CA ALA A 6 33.02 -34.05 -23.67
C ALA A 6 32.59 -32.59 -23.89
N LEU A 7 33.20 -31.90 -24.87
CA LEU A 7 32.90 -30.52 -25.27
C LEU A 7 31.42 -30.26 -25.62
N VAL A 8 30.70 -31.23 -26.18
CA VAL A 8 29.27 -31.09 -26.52
C VAL A 8 28.40 -31.07 -25.27
N HIS A 9 28.77 -31.85 -24.24
CA HIS A 9 28.07 -31.84 -22.96
C HIS A 9 28.26 -30.51 -22.23
N TRP A 10 29.49 -29.99 -22.15
CA TRP A 10 29.77 -28.68 -21.54
C TRP A 10 29.02 -27.54 -22.24
N PHE A 11 28.93 -27.59 -23.57
CA PHE A 11 28.16 -26.59 -24.33
C PHE A 11 26.65 -26.70 -24.07
N SER A 12 26.10 -27.92 -24.06
CA SER A 12 24.67 -28.15 -23.76
C SER A 12 24.28 -27.74 -22.33
N THR A 13 25.14 -27.96 -21.34
CA THR A 13 24.88 -27.57 -19.95
C THR A 13 24.90 -26.05 -19.76
N LEU A 14 25.82 -25.34 -20.44
CA LEU A 14 25.88 -23.88 -20.40
C LEU A 14 24.68 -23.24 -21.08
N LEU A 15 24.24 -23.79 -22.22
CA LEU A 15 23.06 -23.33 -22.94
C LEU A 15 21.78 -23.56 -22.13
N ALA A 16 21.64 -24.72 -21.49
CA ALA A 16 20.48 -25.03 -20.64
C ALA A 16 20.41 -24.11 -19.40
N ALA A 17 21.56 -23.81 -18.78
CA ALA A 17 21.63 -22.87 -17.66
C ALA A 17 21.24 -21.44 -18.10
N LEU A 18 21.70 -21.00 -19.27
CA LEU A 18 21.34 -19.69 -19.84
C LEU A 18 19.83 -19.59 -20.12
N LEU A 19 19.23 -20.65 -20.67
CA LEU A 19 17.80 -20.71 -20.94
C LEU A 19 16.96 -20.73 -19.65
N LEU A 20 17.41 -21.43 -18.61
CA LEU A 20 16.77 -21.39 -17.29
C LEU A 20 16.80 -19.97 -16.69
N VAL A 21 17.94 -19.28 -16.76
CA VAL A 21 18.04 -17.89 -16.28
C VAL A 21 17.13 -16.96 -17.08
N ALA A 22 17.05 -17.11 -18.40
CA ALA A 22 16.17 -16.30 -19.25
C ALA A 22 14.67 -16.50 -18.96
N ILE A 23 14.27 -17.71 -18.56
CA ILE A 23 12.88 -18.02 -18.18
C ILE A 23 12.52 -17.40 -16.81
N PHE A 24 13.47 -17.32 -15.88
CA PHE A 24 13.25 -16.72 -14.55
C PHE A 24 13.48 -15.20 -14.49
N ALA A 25 14.22 -14.61 -15.44
CA ALA A 25 14.46 -13.17 -15.52
C ALA A 25 13.20 -12.27 -15.52
N PRO A 26 12.09 -12.59 -16.21
CA PRO A 26 10.90 -11.73 -16.20
C PRO A 26 10.13 -11.71 -14.87
N ILE A 27 10.43 -12.62 -13.92
CA ILE A 27 9.84 -12.60 -12.57
C ILE A 27 10.51 -11.51 -11.70
N LEU A 28 11.69 -11.03 -12.10
CA LEU A 28 12.45 -9.99 -11.40
C LEU A 28 12.36 -8.64 -12.13
N HIS A 29 11.21 -8.28 -12.67
CA HIS A 29 10.92 -6.88 -12.96
C HIS A 29 10.43 -6.21 -11.68
N ILE A 30 11.38 -5.80 -10.83
CA ILE A 30 11.09 -4.79 -9.81
C ILE A 30 10.73 -3.54 -10.61
N ARG A 31 9.44 -3.23 -10.70
CA ARG A 31 9.03 -1.90 -11.11
C ARG A 31 9.58 -0.99 -10.03
N ASP A 32 10.48 -0.09 -10.39
CA ASP A 32 10.74 1.08 -9.57
C ASP A 32 9.39 1.76 -9.39
N ALA A 33 8.78 1.55 -8.22
CA ALA A 33 7.62 2.31 -7.80
C ALA A 33 8.11 3.74 -7.79
N GLY A 34 7.66 4.54 -8.76
CA GLY A 34 8.11 5.92 -8.93
C GLY A 34 8.10 6.62 -7.59
N ALA A 35 9.24 7.19 -7.21
CA ALA A 35 9.34 8.03 -6.03
C ALA A 35 8.22 9.07 -6.14
N GLN A 36 7.27 9.04 -5.22
CA GLN A 36 6.31 10.14 -5.13
C GLN A 36 7.07 11.38 -4.68
N ASP A 37 6.88 12.49 -5.38
CA ASP A 37 7.55 13.76 -5.08
C ASP A 37 7.15 14.32 -3.69
N SER A 38 6.11 13.77 -3.06
CA SER A 38 5.68 14.09 -1.70
C SER A 38 4.93 12.90 -1.07
N PRO A 39 4.88 12.77 0.27
CA PRO A 39 4.06 11.77 0.95
C PRO A 39 2.59 11.92 0.59
N LEU A 40 1.86 10.81 0.50
CA LEU A 40 0.42 10.80 0.27
C LEU A 40 -0.31 11.34 1.49
N GLN A 41 -1.18 12.35 1.32
CA GLN A 41 -1.97 12.90 2.42
C GLN A 41 -3.18 12.03 2.74
N VAL A 42 -3.15 11.40 3.91
CA VAL A 42 -4.16 10.45 4.39
C VAL A 42 -4.86 11.02 5.61
N VAL A 43 -6.18 11.00 5.60
CA VAL A 43 -7.00 11.31 6.78
C VAL A 43 -7.64 10.05 7.30
N ALA A 44 -7.59 9.81 8.62
CA ALA A 44 -8.18 8.63 9.25
C ALA A 44 -9.20 9.04 10.32
N THR A 45 -10.37 8.41 10.31
CA THR A 45 -11.46 8.75 11.24
C THR A 45 -11.13 8.32 12.66
N THR A 46 -10.64 7.09 12.84
CA THR A 46 -10.37 6.50 14.16
C THR A 46 -8.87 6.37 14.45
N THR A 47 -8.51 6.41 15.72
CA THR A 47 -7.11 6.21 16.16
C THR A 47 -6.52 4.86 15.69
N GLN A 48 -7.35 3.81 15.58
CA GLN A 48 -6.92 2.51 15.08
C GLN A 48 -6.57 2.57 13.59
N ALA A 49 -7.38 3.28 12.79
CA ALA A 49 -7.07 3.49 11.38
C ALA A 49 -5.83 4.38 11.20
N THR A 50 -5.66 5.41 12.05
CA THR A 50 -4.46 6.25 12.05
C THR A 50 -3.19 5.43 12.30
N ASP A 51 -3.18 4.60 13.35
CA ASP A 51 -2.03 3.75 13.68
C ASP A 51 -1.74 2.74 12.56
N LEU A 52 -2.76 2.11 12.00
CA LEU A 52 -2.62 1.18 10.88
C LEU A 52 -1.99 1.87 9.65
N ALA A 53 -2.47 3.06 9.30
CA ALA A 53 -1.98 3.82 8.16
C ALA A 53 -0.52 4.23 8.33
N LEU A 54 -0.13 4.69 9.53
CA LEU A 54 1.26 5.03 9.85
C LEU A 54 2.19 3.81 9.75
N ASN A 55 1.77 2.67 10.32
CA ASN A 55 2.59 1.46 10.31
C ASN A 55 2.72 0.83 8.90
N ILE A 56 1.69 0.93 8.06
CA ILE A 56 1.71 0.38 6.70
C ILE A 56 2.40 1.34 5.72
N GLY A 57 2.09 2.63 5.80
CA GLY A 57 2.58 3.63 4.85
C GLY A 57 3.99 4.12 5.15
N GLY A 58 4.42 4.12 6.42
CA GLY A 58 5.73 4.62 6.81
C GLY A 58 6.00 6.03 6.27
N ASP A 59 7.18 6.24 5.68
CA ASP A 59 7.60 7.53 5.14
C ASP A 59 6.87 7.92 3.83
N LEU A 60 6.01 7.05 3.29
CA LEU A 60 5.27 7.32 2.05
C LEU A 60 3.93 8.03 2.28
N VAL A 61 3.53 8.23 3.54
CA VAL A 61 2.25 8.83 3.90
C VAL A 61 2.43 9.91 4.96
N GLU A 62 1.58 10.94 4.89
CA GLU A 62 1.35 11.87 5.99
C GLU A 62 -0.07 11.64 6.48
N VAL A 63 -0.22 11.16 7.73
CA VAL A 63 -1.52 10.73 8.27
C VAL A 63 -2.02 11.71 9.31
N GLN A 64 -3.23 12.26 9.11
CA GLN A 64 -3.96 13.03 10.10
C GLN A 64 -5.15 12.24 10.65
N GLY A 65 -5.12 11.95 11.95
CA GLY A 65 -6.27 11.36 12.67
C GLY A 65 -7.25 12.44 13.13
N ILE A 66 -8.56 12.17 13.00
CA ILE A 66 -9.61 13.12 13.42
C ILE A 66 -10.02 12.90 14.88
N MET A 67 -10.32 11.67 15.28
CA MET A 67 -10.72 11.36 16.65
C MET A 67 -9.51 11.22 17.58
N GLU A 68 -9.56 11.88 18.73
CA GLU A 68 -8.60 11.68 19.81
C GLU A 68 -8.83 10.36 20.57
N ALA A 69 -7.84 9.94 21.35
CA ALA A 69 -7.94 8.73 22.16
C ALA A 69 -9.10 8.82 23.18
N GLY A 70 -9.93 7.79 23.22
CA GLY A 70 -11.08 7.70 24.13
C GLY A 70 -12.38 8.32 23.62
N VAL A 71 -12.37 8.93 22.42
CA VAL A 71 -13.57 9.39 21.72
C VAL A 71 -14.37 8.19 21.19
N ASP A 72 -15.69 8.19 21.38
CA ASP A 72 -16.59 7.16 20.84
C ASP A 72 -16.97 7.48 19.37
N PRO A 73 -16.60 6.62 18.40
CA PRO A 73 -16.86 6.87 16.98
C PRO A 73 -18.34 6.88 16.60
N HIS A 74 -19.22 6.23 17.37
CA HIS A 74 -20.66 6.23 17.07
C HIS A 74 -21.32 7.58 17.39
N LEU A 75 -20.72 8.32 18.33
CA LEU A 75 -21.25 9.58 18.84
C LEU A 75 -20.49 10.79 18.30
N TYR A 76 -19.33 10.57 17.67
CA TYR A 76 -18.49 11.64 17.17
C TYR A 76 -19.19 12.47 16.09
N ARG A 77 -19.12 13.79 16.23
CA ARG A 77 -19.62 14.75 15.25
C ARG A 77 -18.43 15.48 14.64
N ALA A 78 -18.27 15.35 13.33
CA ALA A 78 -17.27 16.08 12.59
C ALA A 78 -17.49 17.60 12.75
N SER A 79 -16.44 18.31 13.16
CA SER A 79 -16.40 19.75 13.17
C SER A 79 -16.28 20.30 11.74
N GLU A 80 -16.51 21.61 11.54
CA GLU A 80 -16.24 22.24 10.23
C GLU A 80 -14.77 22.07 9.82
N GLY A 81 -13.84 22.15 10.78
CA GLY A 81 -12.42 21.91 10.53
C GLY A 81 -12.13 20.48 10.08
N ASP A 82 -12.79 19.49 10.69
CA ASP A 82 -12.64 18.08 10.31
C ASP A 82 -13.11 17.86 8.86
N LEU A 83 -14.24 18.49 8.49
CA LEU A 83 -14.78 18.41 7.14
C LEU A 83 -13.82 19.04 6.13
N THR A 84 -13.24 20.20 6.44
CA THR A 84 -12.21 20.82 5.59
C THR A 84 -11.01 19.90 5.42
N THR A 85 -10.48 19.34 6.52
CA THR A 85 -9.37 18.38 6.49
C THR A 85 -9.70 17.16 5.63
N MET A 86 -10.91 16.60 5.75
CA MET A 86 -11.35 15.48 4.91
C MET A 86 -11.46 15.85 3.43
N LEU A 87 -11.94 17.05 3.10
CA LEU A 87 -12.08 17.52 1.72
C LEU A 87 -10.73 17.78 1.03
N GLU A 88 -9.69 18.11 1.80
CA GLU A 88 -8.34 18.35 1.32
C GLU A 88 -7.49 17.06 1.23
N ALA A 89 -7.95 15.97 1.83
CA ALA A 89 -7.26 14.69 1.84
C ALA A 89 -7.22 14.03 0.46
N GLU A 90 -6.12 13.35 0.15
CA GLU A 90 -6.04 12.50 -1.05
C GLU A 90 -6.71 11.14 -0.81
N VAL A 91 -6.66 10.65 0.43
CA VAL A 91 -7.31 9.41 0.86
C VAL A 91 -7.95 9.60 2.23
N ILE A 92 -9.20 9.16 2.37
CA ILE A 92 -9.88 9.05 3.67
C ILE A 92 -10.01 7.58 4.04
N LEU A 93 -9.53 7.22 5.23
CA LEU A 93 -9.67 5.90 5.83
C LEU A 93 -10.72 5.93 6.94
N TYR A 94 -11.74 5.09 6.78
CA TYR A 94 -12.80 4.89 7.75
C TYR A 94 -13.16 3.41 7.81
N ASN A 95 -13.70 2.97 8.95
CA ASN A 95 -13.99 1.56 9.20
C ASN A 95 -15.26 1.09 8.48
N GLY A 96 -16.25 1.98 8.35
CA GLY A 96 -17.55 1.63 7.80
C GLY A 96 -18.36 0.77 8.77
N LEU A 97 -19.25 -0.08 8.25
CA LEU A 97 -20.15 -0.94 9.05
C LEU A 97 -20.90 -0.18 10.15
N ASN A 98 -21.24 1.08 9.88
CA ASN A 98 -21.93 1.99 10.80
C ASN A 98 -21.14 2.32 12.09
N LEU A 99 -19.82 2.17 12.10
CA LEU A 99 -18.98 2.56 13.24
C LEU A 99 -18.96 4.09 13.40
N GLU A 100 -18.71 4.84 12.33
CA GLU A 100 -18.74 6.30 12.30
C GLU A 100 -20.17 6.84 12.17
N GLY A 101 -21.02 6.53 13.15
CA GLY A 101 -22.48 6.65 13.07
C GLY A 101 -22.98 8.02 12.57
N GLN A 102 -22.47 9.13 13.12
CA GLN A 102 -22.94 10.47 12.72
C GLN A 102 -22.14 11.08 11.56
N MET A 103 -21.08 10.42 11.10
CA MET A 103 -20.30 10.84 9.93
C MET A 103 -20.64 10.03 8.67
N ALA A 104 -21.41 8.94 8.80
CA ALA A 104 -21.71 8.02 7.70
C ALA A 104 -22.24 8.76 6.45
N ASP A 105 -23.14 9.72 6.63
CA ASP A 105 -23.71 10.50 5.52
C ASP A 105 -22.70 11.43 4.83
N VAL A 106 -21.62 11.80 5.52
CA VAL A 106 -20.53 12.61 4.96
C VAL A 106 -19.56 11.72 4.18
N LEU A 107 -19.26 10.53 4.69
CA LEU A 107 -18.24 9.62 4.15
C LEU A 107 -18.71 8.82 2.93
N VAL A 108 -20.03 8.66 2.74
CA VAL A 108 -20.62 7.81 1.68
C VAL A 108 -21.15 8.63 0.49
N GLN A 109 -20.79 9.93 0.41
CA GLN A 109 -21.17 10.78 -0.73
C GLN A 109 -20.45 10.42 -2.03
#